data_AF-A0A2C5XXN0-F1
#
_entry.id   AF-A0A2C5XXN0-F1
#
_cell.length_a   1.000
_cell.length_b   1.000
_cell.length_c   1.000
_cell.angle_alpha   90.00
_cell.angle_beta   90.00
_cell.angle_gamma   90.00
#
_symmetry.space_group_name_H-M   'P 1'
#
loop_
_entity.id
_entity.type
_entity.pdbx_description
1 polymer ?
#
loop_
_entity_poly.entity_id
_entity_poly.type
_entity_poly.pdbx_seq_one_letter_code
_entity_poly.pdbx_strand_id
1 'polypeptide(L)'
;MFQPHPEEHLHLRLHRARSVILTSDELVEVRAAQRTFEGAYMRTALGQFSFALVILKIFTEEFYPIGALFATYGAAIMLVATYRRYQGNRQFFTAEDPDGVLRRRFKTSGDTVLLMTGLSLGAYATLLVLTWQLTA
;
A
#
# COMPACT_ATOMS: atom_id res chain seq x y z
N MET A 1 16.31 29.18 40.72
CA MET A 1 15.35 28.30 40.01
C MET A 1 15.85 28.19 38.58
N PHE A 2 16.64 27.17 38.28
CA PHE A 2 17.29 27.03 36.98
C PHE A 2 16.26 26.51 35.96
N GLN A 3 15.88 27.33 35.00
CA GLN A 3 15.18 26.85 33.81
C GLN A 3 16.20 26.16 32.89
N PRO A 4 15.99 24.91 32.48
CA PRO A 4 16.84 24.29 31.48
C PRO A 4 16.67 25.04 30.15
N HIS A 5 17.78 25.18 29.42
CA HIS A 5 17.79 25.89 28.14
C HIS A 5 16.91 25.15 27.12
N PRO A 6 16.08 25.85 26.31
CA PRO A 6 15.22 25.22 25.31
C PRO A 6 15.99 24.48 24.19
N GLU A 7 17.31 24.65 24.15
CA GLU A 7 18.22 24.10 23.14
C GLU A 7 18.58 22.62 23.40
N GLU A 8 18.34 22.10 24.62
CA GLU A 8 18.59 20.68 24.93
C GLU A 8 17.56 19.71 24.33
N HIS A 9 16.45 20.21 23.77
CA HIS A 9 15.39 19.37 23.19
C HIS A 9 15.37 19.35 21.64
N LEU A 10 16.31 20.03 20.99
CA LEU A 10 16.37 20.13 19.53
C LEU A 10 17.57 19.34 18.99
N HIS A 11 17.37 18.04 18.78
CA HIS A 11 18.30 17.23 18.01
C HIS A 11 18.17 17.53 16.51
N LEU A 12 18.99 18.48 16.06
CA LEU A 12 19.17 18.81 14.65
C LEU A 12 19.97 17.68 13.97
N ARG A 13 19.26 16.66 13.46
CA ARG A 13 19.86 15.50 12.77
C ARG A 13 19.65 15.56 11.25
N LEU A 14 20.20 16.60 10.62
CA LEU A 14 20.18 16.75 9.16
C LEU A 14 21.21 15.87 8.43
N HIS A 15 22.13 15.21 9.15
CA HIS A 15 23.10 14.29 8.53
C HIS A 15 22.57 12.84 8.35
N ARG A 16 21.29 12.58 8.69
CA ARG A 16 20.69 11.25 8.86
C ARG A 16 19.78 10.80 7.69
N ALA A 17 19.85 11.42 6.52
CA ALA A 17 19.18 10.87 5.33
C ALA A 17 19.76 9.50 4.88
N ARG A 18 20.93 9.10 5.42
CA ARG A 18 21.67 7.91 5.00
C ARG A 18 22.09 6.94 6.12
N SER A 19 21.81 7.25 7.39
CA SER A 19 22.15 6.34 8.50
C SER A 19 20.93 5.47 8.84
N VAL A 20 21.08 4.16 8.59
CA VAL A 20 20.15 3.06 8.91
C VAL A 20 20.10 2.83 10.44
N ILE A 21 19.84 3.89 11.21
CA ILE A 21 19.66 3.81 12.66
C ILE A 21 18.37 4.58 12.96
N LEU A 22 17.25 3.86 12.74
CA LEU A 22 15.91 4.31 13.10
C LEU A 22 15.81 4.37 14.62
N THR A 23 15.17 5.41 15.15
CA THR A 23 14.79 5.44 16.57
C THR A 23 13.70 4.39 16.84
N SER A 24 13.51 4.04 18.11
CA SER A 24 12.42 3.13 18.54
C SER A 24 11.05 3.59 18.03
N ASP A 25 10.79 4.89 18.05
CA ASP A 25 9.52 5.48 17.61
C ASP A 25 9.36 5.39 16.09
N GLU A 26 10.42 5.65 15.32
CA GLU A 26 10.41 5.51 13.85
C GLU A 26 10.20 4.04 13.43
N LEU A 27 10.76 3.07 14.17
CA LEU A 27 10.50 1.65 13.94
C LEU A 27 9.03 1.27 14.18
N VAL A 28 8.37 1.89 15.15
CA VAL A 28 6.94 1.69 15.39
C VAL A 28 6.12 2.27 14.24
N GLU A 29 6.45 3.48 13.76
CA GLU A 29 5.77 4.10 12.61
C GLU A 29 5.91 3.25 11.33
N VAL A 30 7.13 2.78 11.02
CA VAL A 30 7.39 1.92 9.86
C VAL A 30 6.63 0.60 9.99
N ARG A 31 6.65 -0.05 11.17
CA ARG A 31 5.90 -1.29 11.41
C ARG A 31 4.39 -1.08 11.27
N ALA A 32 3.87 0.02 11.80
CA ALA A 32 2.46 0.36 11.68
C ALA A 32 2.08 0.50 10.21
N ALA A 33 2.87 1.24 9.41
CA ALA A 33 2.67 1.39 7.97
C ALA A 33 2.76 0.06 7.20
N GLN A 34 3.71 -0.81 7.56
CA GLN A 34 3.85 -2.14 6.97
C GLN A 34 2.64 -3.04 7.28
N ARG A 35 2.07 -2.97 8.48
CA ARG A 35 0.92 -3.81 8.85
C ARG A 35 -0.38 -3.34 8.21
N THR A 36 -0.60 -2.03 8.13
CA THR A 36 -1.87 -1.43 7.70
C THR A 36 -1.92 -1.16 6.21
N PHE A 37 -0.87 -0.62 5.61
CA PHE A 37 -0.86 -0.26 4.20
C PHE A 37 -0.22 -1.35 3.35
N GLU A 38 1.10 -1.53 3.45
CA GLU A 38 1.81 -2.47 2.57
C GLU A 38 1.29 -3.90 2.72
N GLY A 39 1.11 -4.34 3.96
CA GLY A 39 0.65 -5.67 4.30
C GLY A 39 -0.80 -5.93 3.91
N ALA A 40 -1.66 -4.90 3.90
CA ALA A 40 -3.04 -5.08 3.43
C ALA A 40 -3.07 -5.37 1.94
N TYR A 41 -2.36 -4.60 1.12
CA TYR A 41 -2.31 -4.82 -0.33
C TYR A 41 -1.73 -6.19 -0.69
N MET A 42 -0.64 -6.57 -0.04
CA MET A 42 0.01 -7.86 -0.29
C MET A 42 -0.91 -9.03 0.08
N ARG A 43 -1.57 -8.98 1.24
CA ARG A 43 -2.52 -10.03 1.65
C ARG A 43 -3.70 -10.14 0.68
N THR A 44 -4.25 -9.02 0.23
CA THR A 44 -5.35 -9.03 -0.73
C THR A 44 -4.91 -9.67 -2.04
N ALA A 45 -3.78 -9.25 -2.61
CA ALA A 45 -3.27 -9.81 -3.86
C ALA A 45 -3.01 -11.33 -3.76
N LEU A 46 -2.35 -11.78 -2.69
CA LEU A 46 -2.10 -13.21 -2.45
C LEU A 46 -3.41 -13.99 -2.31
N GLY A 47 -4.42 -13.41 -1.64
CA GLY A 47 -5.76 -13.98 -1.58
C GLY A 47 -6.39 -14.13 -2.97
N GLN A 48 -6.33 -13.07 -3.80
CA GLN A 48 -6.86 -13.10 -5.17
C GLN A 48 -6.18 -14.17 -6.04
N PHE A 49 -4.84 -14.26 -6.00
CA PHE A 49 -4.13 -15.31 -6.73
C PHE A 49 -4.46 -16.71 -6.21
N SER A 50 -4.62 -16.87 -4.90
CA SER A 50 -4.99 -18.17 -4.32
C SER A 50 -6.37 -18.60 -4.81
N PHE A 51 -7.36 -17.70 -4.81
CA PHE A 51 -8.68 -17.96 -5.38
C PHE A 51 -8.62 -18.24 -6.88
N ALA A 52 -7.84 -17.49 -7.64
CA ALA A 52 -7.65 -17.73 -9.07
C ALA A 52 -7.14 -19.15 -9.33
N LEU A 53 -6.11 -19.59 -8.60
CA LEU A 53 -5.57 -20.94 -8.72
C LEU A 53 -6.59 -22.01 -8.34
N VAL A 54 -7.34 -21.81 -7.26
CA VAL A 54 -8.42 -22.73 -6.85
C VAL A 54 -9.47 -22.85 -7.95
N ILE A 55 -9.92 -21.73 -8.53
CA ILE A 55 -10.93 -21.73 -9.58
C ILE A 55 -10.42 -22.44 -10.83
N LEU A 56 -9.23 -22.05 -11.32
CA LEU A 56 -8.63 -22.62 -12.52
C LEU A 56 -8.27 -24.10 -12.37
N LYS A 57 -7.96 -24.55 -11.15
CA LYS A 57 -7.51 -25.93 -10.90
C LYS A 57 -8.63 -26.91 -10.57
N ILE A 58 -9.69 -26.46 -9.90
CA ILE A 58 -10.75 -27.32 -9.36
C ILE A 58 -12.00 -27.34 -10.26
N PHE A 59 -12.36 -26.20 -10.87
CA PHE A 59 -13.62 -26.09 -11.60
C PHE A 59 -13.49 -26.42 -13.09
N THR A 60 -14.64 -26.61 -13.76
CA THR A 60 -14.76 -26.84 -15.20
C THR A 60 -14.32 -25.62 -16.01
N GLU A 61 -14.07 -25.82 -17.30
CA GLU A 61 -13.58 -24.78 -18.21
C GLU A 61 -14.50 -23.55 -18.32
N GLU A 62 -15.80 -23.73 -18.03
CA GLU A 62 -16.81 -22.66 -17.99
C GLU A 62 -16.47 -21.57 -16.94
N PHE A 63 -15.72 -21.93 -15.89
CA PHE A 63 -15.32 -21.01 -14.82
C PHE A 63 -13.95 -20.35 -15.05
N TYR A 64 -13.25 -20.69 -16.14
CA TYR A 64 -11.94 -20.11 -16.43
C TYR A 64 -11.94 -18.59 -16.57
N PRO A 65 -12.95 -17.94 -17.19
CA PRO A 65 -13.04 -16.48 -17.21
C PRO A 65 -13.09 -15.86 -15.81
N ILE A 66 -13.76 -16.52 -14.87
CA ILE A 66 -13.82 -16.09 -13.47
C ILE A 66 -12.44 -16.24 -12.83
N GLY A 67 -11.77 -17.38 -13.01
CA GLY A 67 -10.40 -17.58 -12.52
C GLY A 67 -9.41 -16.54 -13.08
N ALA A 68 -9.52 -16.22 -14.37
CA ALA A 68 -8.72 -15.18 -15.03
C ALA A 68 -9.02 -13.77 -14.48
N LEU A 69 -10.28 -13.48 -14.14
CA LEU A 69 -10.66 -12.23 -13.48
C LEU A 69 -9.97 -12.09 -12.11
N PHE A 70 -9.99 -13.14 -11.28
CA PHE A 70 -9.28 -13.12 -9.98
C PHE A 70 -7.76 -12.97 -10.16
N ALA A 71 -7.17 -13.61 -11.17
CA ALA A 71 -5.73 -13.49 -11.46
C ALA A 71 -5.35 -12.06 -11.91
N THR A 72 -6.10 -11.49 -12.86
CA THR A 72 -5.86 -10.14 -13.36
C THR A 72 -6.10 -9.09 -12.29
N TYR A 73 -7.14 -9.26 -11.47
CA TYR A 73 -7.41 -8.37 -10.34
C TYR A 73 -6.32 -8.46 -9.27
N GLY A 74 -5.85 -9.66 -8.93
CA GLY A 74 -4.69 -9.85 -8.04
C GLY A 74 -3.42 -9.16 -8.56
N ALA A 75 -3.15 -9.27 -9.87
CA ALA A 75 -2.04 -8.59 -10.53
C ALA A 75 -2.17 -7.06 -10.48
N ALA A 76 -3.38 -6.53 -10.70
CA ALA A 76 -3.64 -5.11 -10.58
C ALA A 76 -3.38 -4.60 -9.16
N ILE A 77 -3.85 -5.31 -8.13
CA ILE A 77 -3.57 -4.97 -6.72
C ILE A 77 -2.07 -5.02 -6.44
N MET A 78 -1.34 -6.02 -6.96
CA MET A 78 0.12 -6.10 -6.82
C MET A 78 0.83 -4.90 -7.44
N LEU A 79 0.43 -4.48 -8.64
CA LEU A 79 1.00 -3.31 -9.30
C LEU A 79 0.80 -2.05 -8.44
N VAL A 80 -0.40 -1.86 -7.90
CA VAL A 80 -0.68 -0.72 -7.03
C VAL A 80 0.09 -0.81 -5.71
N ALA A 81 0.22 -2.01 -5.13
CA ALA A 81 1.03 -2.23 -3.92
C ALA A 81 2.48 -1.81 -4.16
N THR A 82 3.04 -2.22 -5.31
CA THR A 82 4.42 -1.93 -5.70
C THR A 82 4.61 -0.45 -5.97
N TYR A 83 3.68 0.17 -6.70
CA TYR A 83 3.68 1.60 -6.98
C TYR A 83 3.59 2.43 -5.69
N ARG A 84 2.69 2.04 -4.79
CA ARG A 84 2.53 2.71 -3.49
C ARG A 84 3.74 2.51 -2.59
N ARG A 85 4.37 1.33 -2.60
CA ARG A 85 5.64 1.09 -1.90
C ARG A 85 6.75 1.99 -2.42
N TYR A 86 6.83 2.17 -3.74
CA TYR A 86 7.77 3.09 -4.37
C TYR A 86 7.50 4.55 -3.96
N GLN A 87 6.23 4.99 -3.95
CA GLN A 87 5.85 6.33 -3.46
C GLN A 87 6.14 6.52 -1.97
N GLY A 88 5.77 5.55 -1.13
CA GLY A 88 6.00 5.60 0.32
C GLY A 88 7.49 5.68 0.65
N ASN A 89 8.32 4.88 -0.02
CA ASN A 89 9.77 4.92 0.15
C ASN A 89 10.35 6.30 -0.20
N ARG A 90 9.78 7.03 -1.19
CA ARG A 90 10.20 8.39 -1.53
C ARG A 90 9.71 9.45 -0.54
N GLN A 91 8.61 9.19 0.17
CA GLN A 91 7.98 10.13 1.10
C GLN A 91 8.63 10.13 2.51
N PHE A 92 9.38 9.08 2.85
CA PHE A 92 10.23 9.03 4.05
C PHE A 92 11.47 9.94 3.95
N PHE A 93 11.85 10.38 2.75
CA PHE A 93 12.95 11.33 2.54
C PHE A 93 12.40 12.76 2.47
N THR A 94 12.46 13.46 3.60
CA THR A 94 12.07 14.87 3.72
C THR A 94 12.94 15.74 2.80
N ALA A 95 12.32 16.57 1.96
CA ALA A 95 13.03 17.65 1.27
C ALA A 95 13.23 18.81 2.26
N GLU A 96 14.47 19.25 2.41
CA GLU A 96 14.83 20.42 3.20
C GLU A 96 14.38 21.68 2.44
N ASP A 97 13.54 22.52 3.07
CA ASP A 97 13.21 23.85 2.55
C ASP A 97 14.44 24.76 2.74
N PRO A 98 14.69 25.79 1.91
CA PRO A 98 15.81 26.73 2.09
C PRO A 98 15.84 27.43 3.46
N ASP A 99 14.71 27.44 4.17
CA ASP A 99 14.55 27.99 5.53
C ASP A 99 14.88 26.98 6.66
N GLY A 100 15.36 25.78 6.34
CA GLY A 100 15.77 24.77 7.33
C GLY A 100 14.61 24.07 8.08
N VAL A 101 13.35 24.33 7.69
CA VAL A 101 12.18 23.71 8.31
C VAL A 101 11.85 22.38 7.63
N LEU A 102 12.03 21.27 8.35
CA LEU A 102 11.61 19.93 7.93
C LEU A 102 10.07 19.83 7.88
N ARG A 103 9.45 20.22 6.76
CA ARG A 103 8.01 20.02 6.54
C ARG A 103 7.75 18.60 6.04
N ARG A 104 7.27 17.73 6.93
CA ARG A 104 6.66 16.44 6.55
C ARG A 104 5.40 16.72 5.71
N ARG A 105 5.49 16.57 4.39
CA ARG A 105 4.33 16.67 3.50
C ARG A 105 3.51 15.38 3.61
N PHE A 106 2.57 15.36 4.54
CA PHE A 106 1.59 14.28 4.66
C PHE A 106 0.63 14.32 3.46
N LYS A 107 0.95 13.58 2.39
CA LYS A 107 -0.01 13.27 1.34
C LYS A 107 -0.90 12.13 1.84
N THR A 108 -2.20 12.39 1.95
CA THR A 108 -3.18 11.38 2.37
C THR A 108 -3.32 10.28 1.32
N SER A 109 -3.77 9.10 1.74
CA SER A 109 -3.89 7.92 0.86
C SER A 109 -5.09 7.94 -0.10
N GLY A 110 -5.81 9.07 -0.19
CA GLY A 110 -7.11 9.15 -0.87
C GLY A 110 -7.08 8.71 -2.33
N ASP A 111 -6.02 9.09 -3.06
CA ASP A 111 -5.83 8.71 -4.46
C ASP A 111 -5.74 7.19 -4.66
N THR A 112 -4.93 6.52 -3.84
CA THR A 112 -4.84 5.05 -3.88
C THR A 112 -6.15 4.38 -3.46
N VAL A 113 -6.87 4.96 -2.50
CA VAL A 113 -8.18 4.44 -2.06
C VAL A 113 -9.18 4.53 -3.22
N LEU A 114 -9.26 5.67 -3.90
CA LEU A 114 -10.14 5.87 -5.05
C LEU A 114 -9.85 4.85 -6.16
N LEU A 115 -8.57 4.67 -6.47
CA LEU A 115 -8.12 3.68 -7.47
C LEU A 115 -8.53 2.25 -7.07
N MET A 116 -8.32 1.88 -5.81
CA MET A 116 -8.69 0.55 -5.27
C MET A 116 -10.20 0.32 -5.32
N THR A 117 -11.00 1.33 -4.98
CA THR A 117 -12.46 1.27 -5.07
C THR A 117 -12.90 1.07 -6.52
N GLY A 118 -12.34 1.81 -7.47
CA GLY A 118 -12.65 1.64 -8.90
C GLY A 118 -12.31 0.25 -9.42
N LEU A 119 -11.11 -0.24 -9.11
CA LEU A 119 -10.69 -1.61 -9.45
C LEU A 119 -11.62 -2.68 -8.85
N SER A 120 -12.01 -2.52 -7.57
CA SER A 120 -12.91 -3.45 -6.88
C SER A 120 -14.29 -3.47 -7.52
N LEU A 121 -14.85 -2.30 -7.82
CA LEU A 121 -16.17 -2.17 -8.46
C LEU A 121 -16.18 -2.78 -9.86
N GLY A 122 -15.15 -2.52 -10.67
CA GLY A 122 -15.01 -3.10 -12.01
C GLY A 122 -14.89 -4.63 -11.96
N ALA A 123 -14.10 -5.16 -11.02
CA ALA A 123 -13.97 -6.60 -10.81
C ALA A 123 -15.32 -7.23 -10.41
N TYR A 124 -16.05 -6.62 -9.45
CA TYR A 124 -17.36 -7.13 -9.04
C TYR A 124 -18.42 -7.04 -10.14
N ALA A 125 -18.47 -5.96 -10.91
CA ALA A 125 -19.37 -5.86 -12.04
C ALA A 125 -19.08 -6.94 -13.09
N THR A 126 -17.81 -7.17 -13.41
CA THR A 126 -17.39 -8.22 -14.35
C THR A 126 -17.76 -9.61 -13.80
N LEU A 127 -17.53 -9.86 -12.51
CA LEU A 127 -17.90 -11.12 -11.86
C LEU A 127 -19.41 -11.38 -11.93
N LEU A 128 -20.23 -10.36 -11.70
CA LEU A 128 -21.69 -10.45 -11.80
C LEU A 128 -22.13 -10.82 -13.22
N VAL A 129 -21.55 -10.18 -14.24
CA VAL A 129 -21.84 -10.49 -15.65
C VAL A 129 -21.44 -11.92 -16.00
N LEU A 130 -20.23 -12.35 -15.62
CA LEU A 130 -19.76 -13.72 -15.89
C LEU A 130 -20.62 -14.77 -15.18
N THR A 131 -21.07 -14.47 -13.95
CA THR A 131 -21.94 -15.37 -13.20
C THR A 131 -23.33 -15.43 -13.82
N TRP A 132 -23.87 -14.30 -14.28
CA TRP A 132 -25.15 -14.26 -14.99
C TRP A 132 -25.11 -15.09 -16.28
N GLN A 133 -24.04 -14.96 -17.07
CA GLN A 133 -23.82 -15.73 -18.31
C GLN A 133 -23.69 -17.23 -18.06
N LEU A 134 -23.19 -17.63 -16.90
CA LEU A 134 -23.07 -19.04 -16.54
C LEU A 134 -24.42 -19.66 -16.15
N THR A 135 -25.33 -18.85 -15.60
CA THR A 135 -26.66 -19.30 -15.15
C THR A 135 -27.76 -19.22 -16.20
N ALA A 136 -27.56 -18.39 -17.22
CA ALA A 136 -28.54 -18.11 -18.28
C ALA A 136 -28.39 -19.09 -19.45
#